data_AF-A0A960QI65-F1
#
_entry.id   AF-A0A960QI65-F1
#
_cell.length_a   1.000
_cell.length_b   1.000
_cell.length_c   1.000
_cell.angle_alpha   90.00
_cell.angle_beta   90.00
_cell.angle_gamma   90.00
#
_symmetry.space_group_name_H-M   'P 1'
#
loop_
_entity.id
_entity.type
_entity.pdbx_description
1 polymer ?
#
loop_
_entity_poly.entity_id
_entity_poly.type
_entity_poly.pdbx_seq_one_letter_code
_entity_poly.pdbx_strand_id
1 'polypeptide(L)'
;MKRLIAIVFLLGVFAETPARTEEFFPLDSRSWSRTDEAVVLTDLSLAEPADALITGKRQKGKWKMIPFSTADLEGTALSVYGLTNPAVVRLALEQRGPHAIYVGLATTSGGFNIGGNGLKAKLSDEPVFKRLTNNLALAKNRRAVIQECFLTTAELNGQSIEIAPLPGLPATICYIKLVPLTEAEKQRATAPSSHRTSIATFDGHSWIWPFQPTTAEELAEEFRGFEDTDFGKWWFQVTGADLVCYPSKVGTYPGEGTTDFPTENYAAYTRSLETLFSKGVNPLQVAR
;
A
#
# COMPACT_ATOMS: atom_id res chain seq x y z
N MET A 1 -11.21 -23.12 72.69
CA MET A 1 -12.10 -22.80 71.55
C MET A 1 -11.40 -21.79 70.65
N LYS A 2 -10.84 -22.22 69.51
CA LYS A 2 -10.30 -21.33 68.48
C LYS A 2 -11.05 -21.62 67.20
N ARG A 3 -11.77 -20.62 66.68
CA ARG A 3 -12.56 -20.72 65.44
C ARG A 3 -11.61 -20.62 64.24
N LEU A 4 -11.69 -21.60 63.36
CA LEU A 4 -10.99 -21.62 62.07
C LEU A 4 -11.87 -20.88 61.05
N ILE A 5 -11.35 -19.80 60.45
CA ILE A 5 -12.00 -19.12 59.33
C ILE A 5 -11.49 -19.79 58.05
N ALA A 6 -12.38 -20.48 57.34
CA ALA A 6 -12.09 -21.02 56.01
C ALA A 6 -12.26 -19.89 54.98
N ILE A 7 -11.16 -19.51 54.34
CA ILE A 7 -11.17 -18.63 53.17
C ILE A 7 -11.34 -19.52 51.94
N VAL A 8 -12.51 -19.45 51.32
CA VAL A 8 -12.79 -20.09 50.03
C VAL A 8 -12.18 -19.21 48.93
N PHE A 9 -11.11 -19.68 48.30
CA PHE A 9 -10.62 -19.12 47.05
C PHE A 9 -11.55 -19.57 45.91
N LEU A 10 -12.42 -18.67 45.45
CA LEU A 10 -13.03 -18.81 44.12
C LEU A 10 -11.94 -18.54 43.08
N LEU A 11 -11.36 -19.60 42.53
CA LEU A 11 -10.62 -19.55 41.27
C LEU A 11 -11.64 -19.32 40.15
N GLY A 12 -11.88 -18.05 39.82
CA GLY A 12 -12.53 -17.67 38.58
C GLY A 12 -11.62 -18.06 37.42
N VAL A 13 -11.96 -19.15 36.74
CA VAL A 13 -11.43 -19.45 35.40
C VAL A 13 -12.01 -18.38 34.48
N PHE A 14 -11.24 -17.32 34.22
CA PHE A 14 -11.50 -16.47 33.07
C PHE A 14 -11.23 -17.33 31.84
N ALA A 15 -12.30 -17.89 31.26
CA ALA A 15 -12.25 -18.30 29.87
C ALA A 15 -11.96 -17.02 29.07
N GLU A 16 -10.74 -16.89 28.55
CA GLU A 16 -10.43 -15.90 27.53
C GLU A 16 -11.42 -16.12 26.39
N THR A 17 -12.45 -15.29 26.37
CA THR A 17 -13.31 -15.18 25.20
C THR A 17 -12.40 -14.63 24.11
N PRO A 18 -12.31 -15.22 22.91
CA PRO A 18 -11.53 -14.65 21.81
C PRO A 18 -12.24 -13.39 21.33
N ALA A 19 -12.15 -12.33 22.13
CA ALA A 19 -12.60 -11.00 21.78
C ALA A 19 -11.59 -10.44 20.76
N ARG A 20 -11.93 -10.73 19.50
CA ARG A 20 -11.83 -9.84 18.34
C ARG A 20 -10.43 -9.52 17.81
N THR A 21 -9.77 -10.52 17.21
CA THR A 21 -8.76 -10.26 16.18
C THR A 21 -9.34 -9.41 15.03
N GLU A 22 -10.62 -9.60 14.69
CA GLU A 22 -11.33 -8.86 13.64
C GLU A 22 -11.48 -7.35 13.92
N GLU A 23 -11.61 -6.92 15.18
CA GLU A 23 -11.80 -5.50 15.50
C GLU A 23 -10.51 -4.70 15.32
N PHE A 24 -9.37 -5.29 15.66
CA PHE A 24 -8.07 -4.63 15.57
C PHE A 24 -7.37 -4.86 14.22
N PHE A 25 -7.71 -5.96 13.53
CA PHE A 25 -7.15 -6.32 12.24
C PHE A 25 -8.25 -6.72 11.25
N PRO A 26 -9.17 -5.79 10.89
CA PRO A 26 -10.31 -6.09 10.03
C PRO A 26 -9.90 -6.54 8.62
N LEU A 27 -8.68 -6.19 8.21
CA LEU A 27 -8.11 -6.55 6.92
C LEU A 27 -7.22 -7.80 6.96
N ASP A 28 -7.09 -8.50 8.10
CA ASP A 28 -6.30 -9.73 8.18
C ASP A 28 -6.88 -10.81 7.26
N SER A 29 -6.05 -11.48 6.46
CA SER A 29 -6.53 -12.51 5.53
C SER A 29 -7.16 -13.71 6.23
N ARG A 30 -6.87 -13.91 7.52
CA ARG A 30 -7.40 -14.99 8.36
C ARG A 30 -8.79 -14.71 8.93
N SER A 31 -9.31 -13.48 8.77
CA SER A 31 -10.67 -13.14 9.22
C SER A 31 -11.76 -13.66 8.28
N TRP A 32 -11.41 -13.98 7.02
CA TRP A 32 -12.35 -14.53 6.05
C TRP A 32 -12.65 -16.00 6.33
N SER A 33 -13.92 -16.37 6.25
CA SER A 33 -14.40 -17.73 6.54
C SER A 33 -13.83 -18.82 5.63
N ARG A 34 -13.36 -18.44 4.43
CA ARG A 34 -12.79 -19.36 3.42
C ARG A 34 -11.28 -19.13 3.21
N THR A 35 -10.56 -18.66 4.23
CA THR A 35 -9.12 -18.42 4.14
C THR A 35 -8.31 -19.68 3.78
N ASP A 36 -8.76 -20.86 4.20
CA ASP A 36 -8.12 -22.14 3.89
C ASP A 36 -8.29 -22.55 2.41
N GLU A 37 -9.21 -21.90 1.69
CA GLU A 37 -9.42 -22.09 0.25
C GLU A 37 -8.64 -21.07 -0.59
N ALA A 38 -7.77 -20.27 0.04
CA ALA A 38 -7.04 -19.23 -0.64
C ALA A 38 -6.05 -19.79 -1.68
N VAL A 39 -6.02 -19.15 -2.84
CA VAL A 39 -4.98 -19.39 -3.85
C VAL A 39 -3.82 -18.44 -3.59
N VAL A 40 -2.60 -18.96 -3.53
CA VAL A 40 -1.38 -18.17 -3.35
C VAL A 40 -0.50 -18.32 -4.59
N LEU A 41 -0.36 -17.23 -5.34
CA LEU A 41 0.50 -17.14 -6.52
C LEU A 41 1.92 -16.77 -6.07
N THR A 42 2.84 -17.74 -6.07
CA THR A 42 4.23 -17.56 -5.61
C THR A 42 5.25 -17.45 -6.73
N ASP A 43 4.90 -17.82 -7.97
CA ASP A 43 5.78 -17.68 -9.12
C ASP A 43 5.48 -16.40 -9.91
N LEU A 44 6.14 -15.31 -9.52
CA LEU A 44 5.99 -14.02 -10.19
C LEU A 44 6.88 -13.90 -11.44
N SER A 45 7.54 -14.98 -11.88
CA SER A 45 8.26 -14.98 -13.17
C SER A 45 7.32 -14.92 -14.38
N LEU A 46 6.04 -15.20 -14.17
CA LEU A 46 4.98 -15.14 -15.17
C LEU A 46 4.44 -13.72 -15.41
N ALA A 47 5.03 -12.71 -14.77
CA ALA A 47 4.57 -11.33 -14.91
C ALA A 47 4.98 -10.73 -16.26
N GLU A 48 4.06 -9.98 -16.88
CA GLU A 48 4.27 -9.33 -18.17
C GLU A 48 4.44 -7.80 -18.03
N PRO A 49 5.21 -7.14 -18.89
CA PRO A 49 5.94 -7.72 -20.01
C PRO A 49 7.20 -8.47 -19.53
N ALA A 50 7.47 -9.64 -20.12
CA ALA A 50 8.61 -10.47 -19.72
C ALA A 50 9.97 -9.75 -19.85
N ASP A 51 10.09 -8.75 -20.73
CA ASP A 51 11.31 -7.95 -20.90
C ASP A 51 11.57 -6.97 -19.74
N ALA A 52 10.55 -6.66 -18.92
CA ALA A 52 10.68 -5.92 -17.68
C ALA A 52 11.27 -6.78 -16.55
N LEU A 53 11.43 -8.10 -16.75
CA LEU A 53 12.00 -9.02 -15.77
C LEU A 53 13.47 -9.33 -16.08
N ILE A 54 14.25 -9.69 -15.06
CA ILE A 54 15.65 -10.11 -15.23
C ILE A 54 16.12 -11.17 -14.24
N THR A 55 16.82 -12.19 -14.76
CA THR A 55 17.67 -13.12 -13.98
C THR A 55 19.12 -12.63 -13.93
N GLY A 56 19.94 -13.18 -13.03
CA GLY A 56 21.35 -12.75 -12.91
C GLY A 56 21.54 -11.36 -12.28
N LYS A 57 22.34 -10.48 -12.89
CA LYS A 57 22.66 -9.15 -12.33
C LYS A 57 21.50 -8.18 -12.49
N ARG A 58 21.26 -7.35 -11.47
CA ARG A 58 20.27 -6.27 -11.51
C ARG A 58 20.59 -5.28 -12.63
N GLN A 59 19.55 -4.76 -13.29
CA GLN A 59 19.64 -3.72 -14.30
C GLN A 59 18.62 -2.61 -14.00
N LYS A 60 18.93 -1.38 -14.41
CA LYS A 60 17.96 -0.28 -14.39
C LYS A 60 16.77 -0.64 -15.29
N GLY A 61 15.58 -0.20 -14.90
CA GLY A 61 14.35 -0.45 -15.65
C GLY A 61 13.77 -1.85 -15.52
N LYS A 62 14.38 -2.76 -14.73
CA LYS A 62 13.94 -4.16 -14.64
C LYS A 62 13.71 -4.67 -13.22
N TRP A 63 12.65 -5.46 -13.04
CA TRP A 63 12.39 -6.23 -11.84
C TRP A 63 13.34 -7.42 -11.75
N LYS A 64 14.08 -7.51 -10.64
CA LYS A 64 14.98 -8.63 -10.39
C LYS A 64 14.18 -9.82 -9.87
N MET A 65 14.20 -10.92 -10.61
CA MET A 65 13.69 -12.19 -10.14
C MET A 65 14.65 -12.81 -9.13
N ILE A 66 14.14 -13.16 -7.95
CA ILE A 66 14.88 -13.84 -6.87
C ILE A 66 14.07 -15.04 -6.36
N PRO A 67 14.71 -16.20 -6.13
CA PRO A 67 14.03 -17.28 -5.42
C PRO A 67 13.77 -16.85 -3.97
N PHE A 68 12.64 -17.27 -3.41
CA PHE A 68 12.36 -17.14 -1.99
C PHE A 68 11.77 -18.44 -1.44
N SER A 69 11.94 -18.63 -0.13
CA SER A 69 11.35 -19.75 0.60
C SER A 69 11.01 -19.31 2.03
N THR A 70 9.87 -19.78 2.54
CA THR A 70 9.46 -19.74 3.93
C THR A 70 9.32 -21.18 4.45
N ALA A 71 8.73 -21.39 5.62
CA ALA A 71 8.38 -22.73 6.08
C ALA A 71 7.28 -23.37 5.20
N ASP A 72 6.40 -22.56 4.62
CA ASP A 72 5.17 -23.01 3.98
C ASP A 72 5.09 -22.67 2.48
N LEU A 73 5.93 -21.74 1.99
CA LEU A 73 5.87 -21.21 0.63
C LEU A 73 7.25 -21.20 -0.02
N GLU A 74 7.30 -21.46 -1.32
CA GLU A 74 8.46 -21.22 -2.16
C GLU A 74 8.02 -20.65 -3.51
N GLY A 75 8.91 -19.93 -4.17
CA GLY A 75 8.62 -19.38 -5.50
C GLY A 75 9.63 -18.33 -5.98
N THR A 76 9.19 -17.52 -6.93
CA THR A 76 9.98 -16.45 -7.55
C THR A 76 9.40 -15.10 -7.15
N ALA A 77 10.16 -14.34 -6.36
CA ALA A 77 9.83 -12.98 -5.97
C ALA A 77 10.35 -11.95 -6.99
N LEU A 78 9.70 -10.79 -7.06
CA LEU A 78 10.15 -9.63 -7.84
C LEU A 78 10.71 -8.56 -6.91
N SER A 79 11.92 -8.09 -7.18
CA SER A 79 12.62 -7.15 -6.30
C SER A 79 13.25 -5.97 -7.03
N VAL A 80 13.16 -4.79 -6.44
CA VAL A 80 13.73 -3.53 -6.95
C VAL A 80 14.41 -2.74 -5.84
N TYR A 81 15.45 -2.01 -6.20
CA TYR A 81 15.95 -0.89 -5.38
C TYR A 81 15.19 0.39 -5.72
N GLY A 82 15.20 1.37 -4.81
CA GLY A 82 14.46 2.63 -4.95
C GLY A 82 14.79 3.47 -6.18
N LEU A 83 15.96 3.25 -6.80
CA LEU A 83 16.36 3.93 -8.03
C LEU A 83 16.27 3.03 -9.28
N THR A 84 15.67 1.84 -9.18
CA THR A 84 15.59 0.90 -10.32
C THR A 84 14.63 1.40 -11.38
N ASN A 85 13.52 2.01 -10.97
CA ASN A 85 12.45 2.54 -11.81
C ASN A 85 12.00 1.57 -12.93
N PRO A 86 11.59 0.33 -12.61
CA PRO A 86 11.09 -0.60 -13.62
C PRO A 86 9.72 -0.20 -14.17
N ALA A 87 9.38 -0.75 -15.32
CA ALA A 87 8.03 -0.67 -15.86
C ALA A 87 6.99 -1.36 -14.94
N VAL A 88 5.72 -0.98 -15.11
CA VAL A 88 4.59 -1.69 -14.51
C VAL A 88 4.57 -3.13 -15.05
N VAL A 89 4.41 -4.09 -14.14
CA VAL A 89 4.22 -5.49 -14.50
C VAL A 89 2.81 -5.95 -14.16
N ARG A 90 2.34 -6.96 -14.88
CA ARG A 90 0.98 -7.51 -14.80
C ARG A 90 1.03 -9.00 -14.56
N LEU A 91 0.21 -9.50 -13.65
CA LEU A 91 0.01 -10.93 -13.46
C LEU A 91 -1.48 -11.24 -13.65
N ALA A 92 -1.79 -12.12 -14.60
CA ALA A 92 -3.17 -12.52 -14.85
C ALA A 92 -3.75 -13.28 -13.65
N LEU A 93 -5.01 -13.00 -13.30
CA LEU A 93 -5.73 -13.72 -12.25
C LEU A 93 -6.74 -14.66 -12.94
N GLU A 94 -6.58 -15.96 -12.74
CA GLU A 94 -7.43 -16.98 -13.35
C GLU A 94 -8.72 -17.23 -12.54
N GLN A 95 -8.72 -16.80 -11.28
CA GLN A 95 -9.79 -16.99 -10.32
C GLN A 95 -11.02 -16.18 -10.74
N ARG A 96 -12.20 -16.71 -10.40
CA ARG A 96 -13.49 -16.08 -10.68
C ARG A 96 -14.35 -16.06 -9.45
N GLY A 97 -15.19 -15.05 -9.31
CA GLY A 97 -16.03 -14.88 -8.12
C GLY A 97 -15.49 -13.77 -7.20
N PRO A 98 -16.20 -13.49 -6.10
CA PRO A 98 -15.78 -12.48 -5.14
C PRO A 98 -14.55 -12.96 -4.35
N HIS A 99 -13.52 -12.11 -4.30
CA HIS A 99 -12.26 -12.40 -3.59
C HIS A 99 -11.76 -11.19 -2.82
N ALA A 100 -11.10 -11.44 -1.68
CA ALA A 100 -10.19 -10.49 -1.04
C ALA A 100 -8.77 -10.75 -1.53
N ILE A 101 -8.06 -9.68 -1.89
CA ILE A 101 -6.77 -9.74 -2.58
C ILE A 101 -5.68 -9.13 -1.70
N TYR A 102 -4.56 -9.84 -1.61
CA TYR A 102 -3.43 -9.51 -0.76
C TYR A 102 -2.12 -9.59 -1.52
N VAL A 103 -1.18 -8.73 -1.14
CA VAL A 103 0.19 -8.72 -1.65
C VAL A 103 1.15 -9.05 -0.51
N GLY A 104 1.92 -10.13 -0.65
CA GLY A 104 3.00 -10.50 0.26
C GLY A 104 4.23 -9.65 0.01
N LEU A 105 4.44 -8.59 0.79
CA LEU A 105 5.56 -7.66 0.64
C LEU A 105 6.64 -7.96 1.68
N ALA A 106 7.85 -8.31 1.25
CA ALA A 106 8.97 -8.60 2.14
C ALA A 106 9.69 -7.34 2.59
N THR A 107 10.18 -7.29 3.84
CA THR A 107 11.09 -6.23 4.29
C THR A 107 12.36 -6.25 3.43
N THR A 108 12.69 -5.09 2.87
CA THR A 108 13.89 -4.91 2.05
C THR A 108 14.84 -3.92 2.68
N SER A 109 16.14 -4.22 2.64
CA SER A 109 17.16 -3.23 2.97
C SER A 109 17.24 -2.18 1.86
N GLY A 110 17.25 -0.89 2.21
CA GLY A 110 17.57 0.21 1.31
C GLY A 110 19.08 0.34 1.03
N GLY A 111 19.84 -0.75 1.18
CA GLY A 111 21.30 -0.74 1.28
C GLY A 111 21.78 -0.66 2.73
N PHE A 112 22.62 0.35 3.04
CA PHE A 112 23.24 0.48 4.36
C PHE A 112 22.28 0.91 5.49
N ASN A 113 21.07 1.35 5.14
CA ASN A 113 20.03 1.75 6.10
C ASN A 113 18.81 0.81 6.03
N ILE A 114 18.14 0.64 7.17
CA ILE A 114 16.78 0.09 7.24
C ILE A 114 15.85 1.23 6.80
N GLY A 115 15.75 1.45 5.50
CA GLY A 115 14.74 2.35 4.92
C GLY A 115 13.38 1.66 4.85
N GLY A 116 12.30 2.46 4.75
CA GLY A 116 10.98 1.94 4.41
C GLY A 116 11.00 1.24 3.04
N ASN A 117 10.02 0.38 2.81
CA ASN A 117 9.82 -0.31 1.56
C ASN A 117 8.35 -0.29 1.16
N GLY A 118 8.11 -0.24 -0.14
CA GLY A 118 6.75 -0.11 -0.63
C GLY A 118 6.66 -0.12 -2.14
N LEU A 119 5.46 -0.40 -2.59
CA LEU A 119 5.07 -0.44 -3.99
C LEU A 119 3.65 0.05 -4.11
N LYS A 120 3.14 0.08 -5.33
CA LYS A 120 1.73 0.31 -5.57
C LYS A 120 1.16 -0.78 -6.46
N ALA A 121 -0.06 -1.21 -6.16
CA ALA A 121 -0.74 -2.27 -6.89
C ALA A 121 -2.22 -1.90 -7.13
N LYS A 122 -2.81 -2.49 -8.17
CA LYS A 122 -4.24 -2.39 -8.47
C LYS A 122 -4.71 -3.56 -9.32
N LEU A 123 -6.01 -3.76 -9.42
CA LEU A 123 -6.58 -4.54 -10.51
C LEU A 123 -6.60 -3.71 -11.80
N SER A 124 -6.56 -4.38 -12.95
CA SER A 124 -6.49 -3.74 -14.27
C SER A 124 -7.68 -2.83 -14.58
N ASP A 125 -8.84 -3.06 -13.96
CA ASP A 125 -10.07 -2.28 -14.08
C ASP A 125 -10.19 -1.16 -13.05
N GLU A 126 -9.30 -1.10 -12.05
CA GLU A 126 -9.29 -0.02 -11.07
C GLU A 126 -8.63 1.25 -11.65
N PRO A 127 -9.14 2.44 -11.31
CA PRO A 127 -8.71 3.69 -11.93
C PRO A 127 -7.30 4.11 -11.50
N VAL A 128 -6.95 3.88 -10.23
CA VAL A 128 -5.68 4.35 -9.65
C VAL A 128 -5.03 3.26 -8.80
N PHE A 129 -3.72 3.33 -8.60
CA PHE A 129 -3.00 2.38 -7.75
C PHE A 129 -3.26 2.62 -6.26
N LYS A 130 -3.27 1.54 -5.47
CA LYS A 130 -3.18 1.60 -4.01
C LYS A 130 -1.73 1.47 -3.58
N ARG A 131 -1.28 2.34 -2.69
CA ARG A 131 0.07 2.29 -2.13
C ARG A 131 0.11 1.27 -0.99
N LEU A 132 1.13 0.41 -1.00
CA LEU A 132 1.32 -0.68 -0.05
C LEU A 132 2.73 -0.58 0.54
N THR A 133 2.82 -0.66 1.87
CA THR A 133 4.09 -0.66 2.61
C THR A 133 4.14 -1.83 3.58
N ASN A 134 5.35 -2.35 3.82
CA ASN A 134 5.56 -3.29 4.90
C ASN A 134 5.97 -2.51 6.16
N ASN A 135 5.12 -2.58 7.17
CA ASN A 135 5.20 -1.84 8.43
C ASN A 135 5.80 -2.69 9.56
N LEU A 136 6.36 -3.87 9.26
CA LEU A 136 6.97 -4.78 10.24
C LEU A 136 8.40 -4.37 10.64
N ALA A 137 8.79 -3.11 10.42
CA ALA A 137 10.06 -2.56 10.89
C ALA A 137 10.23 -2.64 12.43
N LEU A 138 9.12 -2.78 13.16
CA LEU A 138 9.08 -2.93 14.61
C LEU A 138 9.22 -4.38 15.10
N ALA A 139 9.17 -5.37 14.21
CA ALA A 139 9.32 -6.77 14.59
C ALA A 139 10.75 -7.07 15.08
N LYS A 140 10.91 -8.07 15.97
CA LYS A 140 12.22 -8.49 16.49
C LYS A 140 13.17 -8.89 15.35
N ASN A 141 12.64 -9.62 14.36
CA ASN A 141 13.33 -9.90 13.12
C ASN A 141 12.95 -8.83 12.10
N ARG A 142 13.90 -7.96 11.75
CA ARG A 142 13.63 -6.80 10.87
C ARG A 142 13.92 -7.06 9.39
N ARG A 143 14.45 -8.24 9.05
CA ARG A 143 14.88 -8.61 7.70
C ARG A 143 14.18 -9.87 7.23
N ALA A 144 13.88 -9.92 5.93
CA ALA A 144 13.23 -11.06 5.27
C ALA A 144 11.90 -11.45 5.94
N VAL A 145 11.16 -10.47 6.47
CA VAL A 145 9.81 -10.68 7.01
C VAL A 145 8.80 -10.24 5.97
N ILE A 146 7.87 -11.14 5.64
CA ILE A 146 6.80 -10.85 4.69
C ILE A 146 5.58 -10.38 5.44
N GLN A 147 5.05 -9.22 5.07
CA GLN A 147 3.74 -8.75 5.51
C GLN A 147 2.73 -9.01 4.41
N GLU A 148 1.57 -9.55 4.78
CA GLU A 148 0.39 -9.53 3.93
C GLU A 148 -0.24 -8.14 3.96
N CYS A 149 -0.19 -7.45 2.83
CA CYS A 149 -0.78 -6.13 2.65
C CYS A 149 -2.11 -6.28 1.89
N PHE A 150 -3.22 -5.87 2.50
CA PHE A 150 -4.54 -5.89 1.86
C PHE A 150 -4.62 -4.88 0.71
N LEU A 151 -4.92 -5.38 -0.48
CA LEU A 151 -5.11 -4.56 -1.67
C LEU A 151 -6.57 -4.10 -1.77
N THR A 152 -7.50 -5.02 -1.98
CA THR A 152 -8.91 -4.71 -2.27
C THR A 152 -9.78 -5.96 -2.10
N THR A 153 -11.10 -5.78 -2.11
CA THR A 153 -12.06 -6.85 -2.42
C THR A 153 -12.69 -6.59 -3.78
N ALA A 154 -12.85 -7.63 -4.59
CA ALA A 154 -13.36 -7.46 -5.95
C ALA A 154 -14.07 -8.72 -6.46
N GLU A 155 -14.93 -8.53 -7.46
CA GLU A 155 -15.46 -9.60 -8.30
C GLU A 155 -14.44 -9.94 -9.39
N LEU A 156 -13.75 -11.07 -9.26
CA LEU A 156 -12.78 -11.51 -10.26
C LEU A 156 -13.46 -12.15 -11.46
N ASN A 157 -13.09 -11.69 -12.65
CA ASN A 157 -13.64 -12.06 -13.95
C ASN A 157 -12.58 -12.02 -15.07
N GLY A 158 -11.32 -12.31 -14.73
CA GLY A 158 -10.20 -12.32 -15.69
C GLY A 158 -9.39 -11.02 -15.73
N GLN A 159 -9.47 -10.19 -14.68
CA GLN A 159 -8.54 -9.07 -14.49
C GLN A 159 -7.10 -9.57 -14.28
N SER A 160 -6.14 -8.66 -14.46
CA SER A 160 -4.78 -8.84 -13.96
C SER A 160 -4.53 -7.94 -12.76
N ILE A 161 -3.63 -8.34 -11.86
CA ILE A 161 -3.03 -7.42 -10.90
C ILE A 161 -1.87 -6.68 -11.59
N GLU A 162 -1.89 -5.35 -11.51
CA GLU A 162 -0.82 -4.48 -11.97
C GLU A 162 0.04 -4.05 -10.77
N ILE A 163 1.36 -4.10 -10.91
CA ILE A 163 2.31 -3.77 -9.86
C ILE A 163 3.33 -2.77 -10.40
N ALA A 164 3.55 -1.70 -9.65
CA ALA A 164 4.47 -0.63 -9.98
C ALA A 164 5.32 -0.24 -8.76
N PRO A 165 6.55 0.28 -8.98
CA PRO A 165 7.38 0.78 -7.88
C PRO A 165 6.76 2.05 -7.26
N LEU A 166 7.03 2.29 -5.97
CA LEU A 166 6.91 3.64 -5.41
C LEU A 166 8.21 4.41 -5.64
N PRO A 167 8.16 5.70 -6.05
CA PRO A 167 9.35 6.51 -6.26
C PRO A 167 10.28 6.50 -5.05
N GLY A 168 11.56 6.21 -5.28
CA GLY A 168 12.60 6.24 -4.24
C GLY A 168 12.57 5.07 -3.24
N LEU A 169 11.59 4.16 -3.30
CA LEU A 169 11.46 3.06 -2.34
C LEU A 169 11.86 1.71 -2.94
N PRO A 170 12.66 0.90 -2.22
CA PRO A 170 12.86 -0.50 -2.58
C PRO A 170 11.58 -1.31 -2.33
N ALA A 171 11.45 -2.42 -3.02
CA ALA A 171 10.36 -3.38 -2.81
C ALA A 171 10.79 -4.80 -3.17
N THR A 172 10.23 -5.78 -2.47
CA THR A 172 10.29 -7.20 -2.85
C THR A 172 8.91 -7.81 -2.65
N ILE A 173 8.25 -8.18 -3.74
CA ILE A 173 6.98 -8.90 -3.72
C ILE A 173 7.27 -10.38 -3.76
N CYS A 174 6.69 -11.14 -2.85
CA CYS A 174 6.84 -12.59 -2.77
C CYS A 174 5.65 -13.34 -3.37
N TYR A 175 4.43 -12.88 -3.12
CA TYR A 175 3.24 -13.57 -3.60
C TYR A 175 2.02 -12.66 -3.71
N ILE A 176 1.02 -13.13 -4.45
CA ILE A 176 -0.35 -12.62 -4.43
C ILE A 176 -1.24 -13.68 -3.79
N LYS A 177 -2.05 -13.31 -2.80
CA LYS A 177 -3.01 -14.22 -2.15
C LYS A 177 -4.43 -13.78 -2.46
N LEU A 178 -5.25 -14.73 -2.90
CA LEU A 178 -6.63 -14.54 -3.30
C LEU A 178 -7.50 -15.40 -2.39
N VAL A 179 -8.26 -14.76 -1.51
CA VAL A 179 -9.17 -15.45 -0.59
C VAL A 179 -10.59 -15.36 -1.14
N PRO A 180 -11.23 -16.48 -1.52
CA PRO A 180 -12.62 -16.45 -1.98
C PRO A 180 -13.53 -15.96 -0.86
N LEU A 181 -14.53 -15.17 -1.22
CA LEU A 181 -15.50 -14.61 -0.29
C LEU A 181 -16.88 -15.26 -0.48
N THR A 182 -17.66 -15.27 0.58
CA THR A 182 -19.12 -15.45 0.48
C THR A 182 -19.77 -14.14 0.04
N GLU A 183 -21.00 -14.21 -0.50
CA GLU A 183 -21.77 -13.00 -0.82
C GLU A 183 -21.98 -12.09 0.40
N ALA A 184 -22.14 -12.67 1.60
CA ALA A 184 -22.29 -11.90 2.83
C ALA A 184 -21.00 -11.15 3.22
N GLU A 185 -19.84 -11.76 3.03
CA GLU A 185 -18.53 -11.12 3.27
C GLU A 185 -18.25 -10.04 2.23
N LYS A 186 -18.55 -10.31 0.96
CA LYS A 186 -18.46 -9.30 -0.12
C LYS A 186 -19.30 -8.08 0.22
N GLN A 187 -20.57 -8.27 0.58
CA GLN A 187 -21.47 -7.18 0.96
C GLN A 187 -20.91 -6.38 2.15
N ARG A 188 -20.39 -7.07 3.17
CA ARG A 188 -19.77 -6.43 4.34
C ARG A 188 -18.52 -5.62 3.97
N ALA A 189 -17.65 -6.17 3.12
CA ALA A 189 -16.42 -5.51 2.71
C ALA A 189 -16.67 -4.26 1.86
N THR A 190 -17.73 -4.26 1.05
CA THR A 190 -18.12 -3.10 0.23
C THR A 190 -19.05 -2.11 0.93
N ALA A 191 -19.48 -2.41 2.16
CA ALA A 191 -20.39 -1.54 2.89
C ALA A 191 -19.67 -0.26 3.31
N PRO A 192 -20.23 0.94 3.04
CA PRO A 192 -19.63 2.18 3.52
C PRO A 192 -19.47 2.17 5.04
N SER A 193 -18.37 2.70 5.56
CA SER A 193 -18.21 2.88 7.01
C SER A 193 -19.37 3.72 7.56
N SER A 194 -20.03 3.22 8.61
CA SER A 194 -21.04 3.96 9.37
C SER A 194 -20.44 5.02 10.30
N HIS A 195 -19.11 5.09 10.39
CA HIS A 195 -18.37 5.90 11.37
C HIS A 195 -17.42 6.92 10.72
N ARG A 196 -17.75 7.42 9.52
CA ARG A 196 -17.00 8.47 8.79
C ARG A 196 -17.02 9.84 9.49
N THR A 197 -16.42 9.91 10.68
CA THR A 197 -16.46 11.03 11.62
C THR A 197 -15.11 11.73 11.77
N SER A 198 -14.03 11.06 11.33
CA SER A 198 -12.67 11.59 11.42
C SER A 198 -12.38 12.59 10.29
N ILE A 199 -11.42 13.48 10.54
CA ILE A 199 -10.93 14.48 9.60
C ILE A 199 -9.47 14.19 9.30
N ALA A 200 -9.14 14.00 8.02
CA ALA A 200 -7.74 13.93 7.58
C ALA A 200 -7.26 15.34 7.21
N THR A 201 -6.10 15.73 7.69
CA THR A 201 -5.49 17.02 7.36
C THR A 201 -4.30 16.80 6.44
N PHE A 202 -4.31 17.45 5.28
CA PHE A 202 -3.22 17.44 4.33
C PHE A 202 -2.56 18.82 4.35
N ASP A 203 -1.25 18.85 4.56
CA ASP A 203 -0.48 20.06 4.31
C ASP A 203 -0.36 20.32 2.79
N GLY A 204 0.26 21.43 2.39
CA GLY A 204 0.41 21.75 0.96
C GLY A 204 1.48 20.94 0.22
N HIS A 205 2.19 20.02 0.89
CA HIS A 205 3.46 19.46 0.40
C HIS A 205 3.51 17.93 0.44
N SER A 206 3.21 17.32 1.60
CA SER A 206 3.48 15.93 1.97
C SER A 206 2.67 14.88 1.21
N TRP A 207 1.57 15.25 0.54
CA TRP A 207 0.79 14.34 -0.31
C TRP A 207 1.23 14.34 -1.78
N ILE A 208 2.13 15.26 -2.15
CA ILE A 208 2.71 15.39 -3.50
C ILE A 208 4.21 15.00 -3.45
N TRP A 209 4.96 15.57 -2.51
CA TRP A 209 6.42 15.46 -2.40
C TRP A 209 6.99 14.03 -2.41
N PRO A 210 6.51 13.09 -1.58
CA PRO A 210 7.15 11.77 -1.49
C PRO A 210 6.85 10.88 -2.70
N PHE A 211 5.82 11.20 -3.48
CA PHE A 211 5.31 10.34 -4.55
C PHE A 211 5.43 10.96 -5.95
N GLN A 212 5.82 12.23 -6.03
CA GLN A 212 6.18 12.95 -7.26
C GLN A 212 5.18 12.73 -8.42
N PRO A 213 3.86 12.91 -8.19
CA PRO A 213 2.86 12.66 -9.21
C PRO A 213 3.05 13.59 -10.41
N THR A 214 2.81 13.09 -11.61
CA THR A 214 2.92 13.83 -12.87
C THR A 214 1.62 13.83 -13.68
N THR A 215 0.59 13.17 -13.16
CA THR A 215 -0.75 13.03 -13.75
C THR A 215 -1.82 13.19 -12.67
N ALA A 216 -3.07 13.44 -13.08
CA ALA A 216 -4.18 13.51 -12.15
C ALA A 216 -4.45 12.16 -11.47
N GLU A 217 -4.26 11.06 -12.21
CA GLU A 217 -4.42 9.69 -11.73
C GLU A 217 -3.38 9.35 -10.66
N GLU A 218 -2.10 9.65 -10.88
CA GLU A 218 -1.03 9.45 -9.89
C GLU A 218 -1.24 10.29 -8.63
N LEU A 219 -1.79 11.49 -8.78
CA LEU A 219 -2.12 12.35 -7.65
C LEU A 219 -3.29 11.78 -6.84
N ALA A 220 -4.30 11.24 -7.51
CA ALA A 220 -5.46 10.61 -6.88
C ALA A 220 -5.12 9.31 -6.12
N GLU A 221 -3.98 8.66 -6.41
CA GLU A 221 -3.49 7.48 -5.66
C GLU A 221 -3.33 7.74 -4.14
N GLU A 222 -3.06 8.99 -3.74
CA GLU A 222 -3.00 9.37 -2.32
C GLU A 222 -4.32 9.06 -1.60
N PHE A 223 -5.42 9.35 -2.26
CA PHE A 223 -6.74 9.34 -1.64
C PHE A 223 -7.36 7.95 -1.57
N ARG A 224 -6.86 7.01 -2.38
CA ARG A 224 -7.32 5.62 -2.41
C ARG A 224 -7.20 4.93 -1.04
N GLY A 225 -6.21 5.32 -0.23
CA GLY A 225 -6.03 4.81 1.13
C GLY A 225 -7.17 5.16 2.11
N PHE A 226 -8.04 6.10 1.76
CA PHE A 226 -9.11 6.61 2.62
C PHE A 226 -10.49 6.02 2.30
N GLU A 227 -10.65 5.26 1.21
CA GLU A 227 -11.94 4.74 0.72
C GLU A 227 -12.70 3.97 1.81
N ASP A 228 -11.98 3.07 2.50
CA ASP A 228 -12.50 2.13 3.50
C ASP A 228 -12.21 2.58 4.95
N THR A 229 -12.07 3.89 5.18
CA THR A 229 -11.69 4.44 6.49
C THR A 229 -12.80 5.26 7.13
N ASP A 230 -12.64 5.56 8.41
CA ASP A 230 -13.53 6.45 9.17
C ASP A 230 -13.31 7.95 8.88
N PHE A 231 -12.49 8.30 7.88
CA PHE A 231 -12.33 9.68 7.45
C PHE A 231 -13.52 10.12 6.58
N GLY A 232 -14.30 11.06 7.08
CA GLY A 232 -15.46 11.64 6.37
C GLY A 232 -15.19 13.01 5.76
N LYS A 233 -14.08 13.66 6.13
CA LYS A 233 -13.70 14.99 5.63
C LYS A 233 -12.20 15.08 5.44
N TRP A 234 -11.79 15.84 4.43
CA TRP A 234 -10.40 16.22 4.19
C TRP A 234 -10.24 17.72 4.30
N TRP A 235 -9.24 18.17 5.06
CA TRP A 235 -8.88 19.56 5.22
C TRP A 235 -7.52 19.80 4.57
N PHE A 236 -7.49 20.60 3.51
CA PHE A 236 -6.27 20.94 2.80
C PHE A 236 -5.75 22.29 3.26
N GLN A 237 -4.50 22.32 3.69
CA GLN A 237 -3.70 23.53 3.74
C GLN A 237 -2.99 23.67 2.39
N VAL A 238 -2.97 24.88 1.85
CA VAL A 238 -2.48 25.10 0.47
C VAL A 238 -0.95 25.18 0.36
N THR A 239 -0.27 25.51 1.46
CA THR A 239 1.16 25.42 1.84
C THR A 239 1.29 26.37 3.04
N GLY A 240 2.28 27.27 3.09
CA GLY A 240 2.49 28.24 4.16
C GLY A 240 2.98 29.58 3.61
N ALA A 241 2.69 30.67 4.32
CA ALA A 241 2.92 32.05 3.88
C ALA A 241 2.25 32.37 2.54
N ASP A 242 2.99 32.88 1.56
CA ASP A 242 2.54 33.20 0.20
C ASP A 242 2.64 32.00 -0.77
N LEU A 243 3.05 30.84 -0.27
CA LEU A 243 3.23 29.63 -1.08
C LEU A 243 1.91 28.87 -1.28
N VAL A 244 1.74 28.30 -2.47
CA VAL A 244 0.58 27.49 -2.87
C VAL A 244 0.99 26.25 -3.66
N CYS A 245 0.19 25.19 -3.60
CA CYS A 245 0.36 23.96 -4.40
C CYS A 245 -0.56 23.89 -5.63
N TYR A 246 -1.11 25.02 -6.08
CA TYR A 246 -2.03 25.11 -7.22
C TYR A 246 -1.72 26.34 -8.08
N PRO A 247 -2.15 26.38 -9.36
CA PRO A 247 -1.95 27.55 -10.21
C PRO A 247 -2.64 28.79 -9.64
N SER A 248 -1.86 29.83 -9.34
CA SER A 248 -2.35 31.06 -8.70
C SER A 248 -1.90 32.30 -9.46
N LYS A 249 -2.66 33.39 -9.31
CA LYS A 249 -2.30 34.73 -9.80
C LYS A 249 -1.67 35.61 -8.73
N VAL A 250 -1.72 35.20 -7.47
CA VAL A 250 -1.36 36.02 -6.30
C VAL A 250 -0.41 35.34 -5.31
N GLY A 251 -0.17 34.03 -5.47
CA GLY A 251 0.80 33.27 -4.68
C GLY A 251 1.76 32.52 -5.61
N THR A 252 2.89 32.10 -5.07
CA THR A 252 3.93 31.36 -5.80
C THR A 252 3.97 29.90 -5.35
N TYR A 253 4.44 28.98 -6.18
CA TYR A 253 4.65 27.60 -5.72
C TYR A 253 6.08 27.39 -5.24
N PRO A 254 6.34 26.44 -4.30
CA PRO A 254 7.70 26.23 -3.81
C PRO A 254 8.64 25.82 -4.94
N GLY A 255 9.69 26.62 -5.15
CA GLY A 255 10.69 26.42 -6.20
C GLY A 255 10.42 27.18 -7.50
N GLU A 256 9.36 27.98 -7.58
CA GLU A 256 9.08 28.80 -8.77
C GLU A 256 10.26 29.73 -9.10
N GLY A 257 10.78 29.64 -10.32
CA GLY A 257 11.82 30.52 -10.83
C GLY A 257 13.23 30.30 -10.26
N THR A 258 13.45 29.26 -9.45
CA THR A 258 14.78 28.89 -8.96
C THR A 258 15.30 27.61 -9.62
N THR A 259 16.62 27.50 -9.72
CA THR A 259 17.32 26.27 -10.09
C THR A 259 18.23 25.75 -8.98
N ASP A 260 18.31 26.48 -7.86
CA ASP A 260 19.13 26.14 -6.70
C ASP A 260 18.23 25.58 -5.59
N PHE A 261 18.41 24.30 -5.28
CA PHE A 261 17.59 23.56 -4.32
C PHE A 261 18.49 22.95 -3.23
N PRO A 262 18.05 22.94 -1.96
CA PRO A 262 18.85 22.39 -0.87
C PRO A 262 19.02 20.86 -0.97
N THR A 263 18.09 20.16 -1.63
CA THR A 263 18.20 18.74 -1.95
C THR A 263 17.49 18.42 -3.26
N GLU A 264 17.84 17.29 -3.89
CA GLU A 264 17.17 16.77 -5.09
C GLU A 264 15.67 16.53 -4.87
N ASN A 265 15.24 16.23 -3.64
CA ASN A 265 13.83 15.98 -3.35
C ASN A 265 12.98 17.25 -3.50
N TYR A 266 13.52 18.43 -3.17
CA TYR A 266 12.81 19.69 -3.40
C TYR A 266 12.73 20.02 -4.89
N ALA A 267 13.82 19.79 -5.64
CA ALA A 267 13.81 19.93 -7.08
C ALA A 267 12.77 18.99 -7.73
N ALA A 268 12.65 17.75 -7.25
CA ALA A 268 11.68 16.79 -7.73
C ALA A 268 10.22 17.20 -7.46
N TYR A 269 9.94 17.76 -6.28
CA TYR A 269 8.63 18.31 -5.95
C TYR A 269 8.24 19.48 -6.85
N THR A 270 9.16 20.44 -7.06
CA THR A 270 8.91 21.56 -7.98
C THR A 270 8.62 21.08 -9.40
N ARG A 271 9.43 20.14 -9.92
CA ARG A 271 9.20 19.53 -11.25
C ARG A 271 7.86 18.80 -11.34
N SER A 272 7.43 18.14 -10.27
CA SER A 272 6.12 17.48 -10.18
C SER A 272 4.98 18.50 -10.33
N LEU A 273 5.01 19.60 -9.58
CA LEU A 273 4.04 20.69 -9.71
C LEU A 273 4.05 21.32 -11.11
N GLU A 274 5.22 21.68 -11.63
CA GLU A 274 5.36 22.26 -12.97
C GLU A 274 4.79 21.31 -14.05
N THR A 275 5.06 20.01 -13.91
CA THR A 275 4.53 19.00 -14.84
C THR A 275 3.00 18.93 -14.76
N LEU A 276 2.41 18.90 -13.57
CA LEU A 276 0.95 18.91 -13.38
C LEU A 276 0.33 20.18 -13.98
N PHE A 277 0.90 21.35 -13.69
CA PHE A 277 0.40 22.63 -14.17
C PHE A 277 0.50 22.75 -15.70
N SER A 278 1.59 22.26 -16.30
CA SER A 278 1.74 22.24 -17.76
C SER A 278 0.68 21.37 -18.45
N LYS A 279 0.13 20.38 -17.75
CA LYS A 279 -0.97 19.52 -18.20
C LYS A 279 -2.36 20.05 -17.81
N GLY A 280 -2.43 21.25 -17.23
CA GLY A 280 -3.69 21.85 -16.75
C GLY A 280 -4.27 21.16 -15.51
N VAL A 281 -3.49 20.36 -14.80
CA VAL A 281 -3.94 19.67 -13.58
C VAL A 281 -3.77 20.60 -12.38
N ASN A 282 -4.89 20.95 -11.73
CA ASN A 282 -4.89 21.63 -10.44
C ASN A 282 -4.97 20.58 -9.31
N PRO A 283 -3.94 20.45 -8.45
CA PRO A 283 -3.94 19.42 -7.43
C PRO A 283 -5.16 19.44 -6.50
N LEU A 284 -5.62 20.62 -6.08
CA LEU A 284 -6.78 20.75 -5.19
C LEU A 284 -8.11 20.38 -5.86
N GLN A 285 -8.18 20.40 -7.20
CA GLN A 285 -9.37 19.94 -7.93
C GLN A 285 -9.41 18.43 -8.11
N VAL A 286 -8.26 17.76 -8.03
CA VAL A 286 -8.18 16.28 -8.02
C VAL A 286 -8.58 15.75 -6.66
N ALA A 287 -8.22 16.46 -5.58
CA ALA A 287 -8.43 16.08 -4.19
C ALA A 287 -9.86 16.24 -3.65
N ARG A 288 -10.88 16.00 -4.50
CA ARG A 288 -12.30 16.28 -4.22
C ARG A 288 -13.16 15.02 -4.14
#